data_AF-A0A7X7LVE5-F1
#
_entry.id   AF-A0A7X7LVE5-F1
#
_cell.length_a   1.000
_cell.length_b   1.000
_cell.length_c   1.000
_cell.angle_alpha   90.00
_cell.angle_beta   90.00
_cell.angle_gamma   90.00
#
_symmetry.space_group_name_H-M   'P 1'
#
loop_
_entity.id
_entity.type
_entity.pdbx_description
1 polymer ?
#
loop_
_entity_poly.entity_id
_entity_poly.type
_entity_poly.pdbx_seq_one_letter_code
_entity_poly.pdbx_strand_id
1 'polypeptide(L)' 'MRFLHTSDWHLGRVYHGVSLLEDQAAVLRDFVRLAAARRPDAVLVAGDIYDRSVP' A
#
# COMPACT_ATOMS: atom_id res chain seq x y z
N MET A 1 10.13 -13.40 -15.55
CA MET A 1 9.14 -13.06 -14.52
C MET A 1 9.25 -11.59 -14.18
N ARG A 2 8.13 -10.93 -13.90
CA ARG A 2 8.02 -9.51 -13.54
C ARG A 2 7.39 -9.39 -12.16
N PHE A 3 8.05 -8.64 -11.30
CA PHE A 3 7.54 -8.30 -9.98
C PHE A 3 7.14 -6.82 -9.93
N LEU A 4 6.14 -6.53 -9.12
CA LEU A 4 5.85 -5.18 -8.68
C LEU A 4 6.19 -5.10 -7.19
N HIS A 5 7.19 -4.29 -6.85
CA HIS A 5 7.77 -4.23 -5.51
C HIS A 5 7.46 -2.88 -4.85
N THR A 6 6.97 -2.91 -3.62
CA THR A 6 6.63 -1.76 -2.79
C THR A 6 6.89 -2.09 -1.31
N SER A 7 6.82 -1.11 -0.42
CA SER A 7 7.04 -1.24 1.02
C SER A 7 6.38 -0.07 1.76
N ASP A 8 6.42 -0.07 3.09
CA ASP A 8 6.14 1.11 3.94
C ASP A 8 4.75 1.73 3.75
N TRP A 9 3.71 0.90 3.67
CA TRP A 9 2.35 1.39 3.52
C TRP A 9 1.82 2.08 4.77
N HIS A 10 2.25 1.60 5.95
CA HIS A 10 1.82 2.08 7.27
C HIS A 10 0.31 2.33 7.33
N LEU A 11 -0.50 1.36 6.92
CA LEU A 11 -1.95 1.50 6.91
C LEU A 11 -2.47 1.81 8.32
N GLY A 12 -3.34 2.81 8.42
CA GLY A 12 -3.86 3.32 9.70
C GLY A 12 -3.03 4.44 10.32
N ARG A 13 -1.99 4.94 9.63
CA ARG A 13 -1.17 6.05 10.11
C ARG A 13 -2.01 7.31 10.36
N VAL A 14 -1.75 7.94 11.50
CA VAL A 14 -2.25 9.27 11.85
C VAL A 14 -1.07 10.25 11.75
N TYR A 15 -1.23 11.29 10.95
CA TYR A 15 -0.20 12.31 10.74
C TYR A 15 -0.70 13.66 11.27
N HIS A 16 -0.01 14.20 12.28
CA HIS A 16 -0.42 15.43 12.99
C HIS A 16 -1.90 15.44 13.43
N GLY A 17 -2.40 14.31 13.93
CA GLY A 17 -3.79 14.16 14.39
C GLY A 17 -4.82 13.91 13.28
N VAL A 18 -4.38 13.84 12.02
CA VAL A 18 -5.25 13.54 10.87
C VAL A 18 -5.08 12.08 10.44
N SER A 19 -6.18 11.37 10.28
CA SER A 19 -6.18 10.01 9.73
C SER A 19 -5.85 10.04 8.24
N LEU A 20 -4.91 9.20 7.80
CA LEU A 20 -4.56 9.07 6.38
C LEU A 20 -5.34 7.97 5.66
N LEU A 21 -6.33 7.34 6.29
CA LEU A 21 -7.01 6.16 5.73
C LEU A 21 -7.67 6.42 4.37
N GLU A 22 -8.29 7.59 4.19
CA GLU A 22 -8.93 7.92 2.91
C GLU A 22 -7.90 8.10 1.78
N ASP A 23 -6.79 8.79 2.07
CA ASP A 23 -5.67 8.97 1.15
C ASP A 23 -5.01 7.63 0.81
N GLN A 24 -4.75 6.81 1.83
CA GLN A 24 -4.19 5.46 1.67
C GLN A 24 -5.11 4.58 0.81
N ALA A 25 -6.43 4.63 1.03
CA ALA A 25 -7.39 3.92 0.22
C ALA A 25 -7.40 4.40 -1.25
N ALA A 26 -7.20 5.70 -1.49
CA ALA A 26 -7.08 6.23 -2.85
C ALA A 26 -5.82 5.72 -3.56
N VAL A 27 -4.67 5.78 -2.89
CA VAL A 27 -3.39 5.28 -3.44
C VAL A 27 -3.46 3.76 -3.70
N LEU A 28 -4.03 2.98 -2.78
CA LEU A 28 -4.19 1.54 -2.98
C LEU A 28 -5.12 1.20 -4.15
N ARG A 29 -6.19 2.00 -4.38
CA ARG A 29 -7.04 1.85 -5.57
C ARG A 29 -6.25 2.06 -6.86
N ASP A 30 -5.39 3.07 -6.91
CA ASP A 30 -4.53 3.33 -8.07
C ASP A 30 -3.44 2.27 -8.25
N PHE A 31 -2.87 1.78 -7.14
CA PHE A 31 -1.94 0.66 -7.15
C PHE A 31 -2.55 -0.60 -7.75
N VAL A 32 -3.80 -0.94 -7.39
CA VAL A 32 -4.53 -2.09 -7.98
C VAL A 32 -4.74 -1.89 -9.47
N ARG A 33 -5.14 -0.68 -9.92
CA ARG A 33 -5.26 -0.36 -11.36
C ARG A 33 -3.93 -0.53 -12.09
N LEU A 34 -2.83 -0.08 -11.48
CA LEU A 34 -1.49 -0.22 -12.03
C LEU A 34 -1.10 -1.69 -12.15
N ALA A 35 -1.30 -2.49 -11.10
CA ALA A 35 -1.00 -3.93 -11.11
C ALA A 35 -1.82 -4.65 -12.20
N ALA A 36 -3.11 -4.33 -12.32
CA ALA A 36 -3.98 -4.89 -13.36
C ALA A 36 -3.49 -4.54 -14.78
N ALA A 37 -3.07 -3.29 -15.02
CA ALA A 37 -2.58 -2.86 -16.32
C ALA A 37 -1.21 -3.47 -16.68
N ARG A 38 -0.31 -3.60 -15.70
CA ARG A 38 1.06 -4.09 -15.92
C ARG A 38 1.18 -5.61 -15.93
N ARG A 39 0.20 -6.32 -15.35
CA ARG A 39 0.15 -7.78 -15.22
C ARG A 39 1.50 -8.37 -14.76
N PRO A 40 1.99 -7.99 -13.56
CA PRO A 40 3.14 -8.66 -12.96
C PRO A 40 2.78 -10.09 -12.58
N ASP A 41 3.78 -10.96 -12.49
CA ASP A 41 3.61 -12.35 -12.05
C ASP A 41 3.39 -12.42 -10.53
N ALA A 42 3.93 -11.45 -9.79
CA ALA A 42 3.68 -11.29 -8.36
C ALA A 42 3.87 -9.84 -7.89
N VAL A 43 3.22 -9.51 -6.76
CA VAL A 43 3.42 -8.27 -6.02
C VAL A 43 4.18 -8.61 -4.73
N LEU A 44 5.26 -7.87 -4.46
CA LEU A 44 6.02 -7.97 -3.22
C LEU A 44 5.82 -6.71 -2.39
N VAL A 45 5.38 -6.86 -1.15
CA VAL A 45 5.29 -5.77 -0.17
C VAL A 45 6.33 -6.03 0.92
N ALA A 46 7.45 -5.29 0.89
CA ALA A 46 8.61 -5.51 1.74
C ALA A 46 8.49 -4.79 3.08
N GLY A 47 7.54 -5.24 3.91
CA GLY A 47 7.39 -4.79 5.29
C GLY A 47 6.49 -3.58 5.47
N ASP A 48 6.24 -3.25 6.74
CA ASP A 48 5.50 -2.07 7.21
C ASP A 48 4.15 -1.87 6.52
N ILE A 49 3.38 -2.97 6.45
CA ILE A 49 2.02 -2.94 5.91
C ILE A 49 1.10 -2.10 6.79
N TYR A 50 1.17 -2.28 8.10
CA TYR A 50 0.36 -1.55 9.08
C TYR A 50 1.24 -0.59 9.87
N ASP A 51 0.68 0.56 10.28
CA ASP A 51 1.39 1.54 11.11
C ASP A 51 1.75 0.98 12.49
N ARG A 52 0.95 0.03 12.99
CA ARG A 52 1.07 -0.56 14.33
C ARG A 52 0.89 -2.06 14.28
N SER A 53 1.44 -2.74 15.28
CA SER A 53 1.35 -4.20 15.43
C SER A 53 -0.07 -4.70 15.75
N VAL A 54 -0.91 -3.83 16.32
CA VAL A 54 -2.34 -4.06 16.51
C VAL A 54 -3.08 -3.05 15.62
N PRO A 55 -3.57 -3.47 14.44
CA PRO A 55 -4.20 -2.58 13.45
C PRO A 55 -5.63 -2.17 13.83
#